data_AF-A0A1J9R0E0-F1
#
_entry.id   AF-A0A1J9R0E0-F1
#
_cell.length_a   1.000
_cell.length_b   1.000
_cell.length_c   1.000
_cell.angle_alpha   90.00
_cell.angle_beta   90.00
_cell.angle_gamma   90.00
#
_symmetry.space_group_name_H-M   'P 1'
#
loop_
_entity.id
_entity.type
_entity.pdbx_description
1 polymer ?
#
loop_
_entity_poly.entity_id
_entity_poly.type
_entity_poly.pdbx_seq_one_letter_code
_entity_poly.pdbx_strand_id
1 'polypeptide(L)'
;MANEVGASRINSTQNGLLLRSDVHDLFNSYMLSINPDVNILGVDGRILDPICRNPNGSNSVSDEILRWHFRQAVLANMKGAGNPVFESDSPLELTR
;
A
#
# COMPACT_ATOMS: atom_id res chain seq x y z
N MET A 1 5.83 5.54 26.01
CA MET A 1 5.50 4.11 25.90
C MET A 1 6.01 3.63 24.56
N ALA A 2 7.11 2.87 24.56
CA ALA A 2 7.63 2.28 23.34
C ALA A 2 6.62 1.23 22.88
N ASN A 3 5.91 1.54 21.79
CA ASN A 3 4.92 0.65 21.20
C ASN A 3 5.66 -0.63 20.80
N GLU A 4 5.32 -1.76 21.43
CA GLU A 4 5.81 -3.11 21.14
C GLU A 4 5.26 -3.60 19.80
N VAL A 5 5.54 -2.81 18.76
CA VAL A 5 5.50 -3.26 17.41
C VAL A 5 6.69 -4.22 17.30
N GLY A 6 6.42 -5.52 17.49
CA GLY A 6 7.43 -6.58 17.44
C GLY A 6 8.34 -6.45 16.21
N ALA A 7 9.53 -7.07 16.24
CA ALA A 7 10.66 -6.82 15.31
C ALA A 7 10.29 -6.63 13.82
N SER A 8 9.21 -7.25 13.33
CA SER A 8 8.70 -7.15 11.96
C SER A 8 8.00 -5.82 11.60
N ARG A 9 7.40 -5.12 12.56
CA ARG A 9 6.59 -3.91 12.33
C ARG A 9 5.36 -4.05 11.42
N ILE A 10 4.87 -5.27 11.23
CA ILE A 10 3.69 -5.57 10.41
C ILE A 10 2.42 -4.83 10.84
N ASN A 11 2.21 -4.67 12.15
CA ASN A 11 1.05 -3.96 12.72
C ASN A 11 1.31 -2.46 12.96
N SER A 12 2.38 -1.91 12.40
CA SER A 12 2.66 -0.48 12.48
C SER A 12 1.65 0.32 11.66
N THR A 13 1.18 1.45 12.20
CA THR A 13 0.42 2.46 11.43
C THR A 13 1.20 2.95 10.21
N GLN A 14 2.54 2.90 10.28
CA GLN A 14 3.42 3.30 9.16
C GLN A 14 3.50 2.24 8.05
N ASN A 15 2.93 1.04 8.26
CA ASN A 15 2.92 -0.06 7.29
C ASN A 15 1.58 -0.16 6.52
N GLY A 16 0.69 0.83 6.65
CA GLY A 16 -0.63 0.76 6.03
C GLY A 16 -1.23 2.11 5.68
N LEU A 17 -2.25 2.05 4.82
CA LEU A 17 -3.11 3.18 4.46
C LEU A 17 -4.55 2.73 4.64
N LEU A 18 -5.38 3.60 5.22
CA LEU A 18 -6.82 3.40 5.23
C LEU A 18 -7.39 3.80 3.87
N LEU A 19 -8.00 2.85 3.18
CA LEU A 19 -8.51 3.02 1.83
C LEU A 19 -10.00 2.68 1.79
N ARG A 20 -10.73 3.29 0.85
CA ARG A 20 -12.07 2.82 0.48
C ARG A 20 -11.94 1.42 -0.14
N SER A 21 -12.93 0.55 0.07
CA SER A 21 -12.83 -0.88 -0.29
C SER A 21 -12.47 -1.11 -1.77
N ASP A 22 -13.08 -0.38 -2.68
CA ASP A 22 -12.78 -0.46 -4.12
C ASP A 22 -11.34 0.00 -4.46
N VAL A 23 -10.84 1.01 -3.77
CA VAL A 23 -9.45 1.49 -3.91
C VAL A 23 -8.47 0.50 -3.31
N HIS A 24 -8.83 -0.12 -2.18
CA HIS A 24 -8.05 -1.18 -1.53
C HIS A 24 -7.85 -2.37 -2.47
N ASP A 25 -8.91 -2.82 -3.16
CA ASP A 25 -8.82 -3.94 -4.11
C ASP A 25 -7.84 -3.64 -5.26
N LEU A 26 -7.88 -2.42 -5.80
CA LEU A 26 -6.93 -1.97 -6.83
C LEU A 26 -5.49 -1.86 -6.30
N PHE A 27 -5.33 -1.44 -5.05
CA PHE A 27 -4.02 -1.31 -4.41
C PHE A 27 -3.39 -2.68 -4.11
N ASN A 28 -4.17 -3.64 -3.61
CA ASN A 28 -3.71 -5.01 -3.36
C ASN A 28 -3.38 -5.76 -4.66
N SER A 29 -4.17 -5.54 -5.71
CA SER A 29 -3.94 -6.12 -7.03
C SER A 29 -2.88 -5.39 -7.86
N TYR A 30 -2.12 -4.46 -7.26
CA TYR A 30 -1.08 -3.69 -7.93
C TYR A 30 -1.55 -2.93 -9.20
N MET A 31 -2.86 -2.75 -9.35
CA MET A 31 -3.47 -1.95 -10.42
C MET A 31 -3.38 -0.45 -10.10
N LEU A 32 -3.27 -0.11 -8.82
CA LEU A 32 -3.01 1.22 -8.30
C LEU A 32 -1.79 1.18 -7.38
N SER A 33 -0.88 2.14 -7.53
CA SER A 33 0.25 2.31 -6.61
C SER A 33 0.64 3.78 -6.49
N ILE A 34 1.42 4.09 -5.46
CA ILE A 34 1.81 5.45 -5.11
C ILE A 34 3.32 5.51 -5.11
N ASN A 35 3.90 6.31 -5.99
CA ASN A 35 5.33 6.56 -6.00
C ASN A 35 5.65 7.73 -5.05
N PRO A 36 6.34 7.49 -3.92
CA PRO A 36 6.65 8.56 -2.96
C PRO A 36 7.70 9.56 -3.47
N ASP A 37 8.45 9.21 -4.52
CA ASP A 37 9.55 10.01 -5.10
C ASP A 37 9.06 11.03 -6.14
N VAL A 38 7.81 10.91 -6.60
CA VAL A 38 7.19 11.85 -7.53
C VAL A 38 5.94 12.44 -6.90
N ASN A 39 5.78 13.75 -7.01
CA ASN A 39 4.67 14.45 -6.38
C ASN A 39 3.35 14.36 -7.18
N ILE A 40 3.22 13.33 -8.01
CA ILE A 40 2.13 13.14 -8.96
C ILE A 40 1.81 11.64 -8.99
N LEU A 41 0.62 11.21 -8.57
CA LEU A 41 0.16 9.85 -8.94
C LEU A 41 0.20 9.77 -10.47
N GLY A 42 0.76 8.69 -11.02
CA GLY A 42 0.73 8.41 -12.46
C GLY A 42 -0.68 8.22 -13.04
N VAL A 43 -1.72 8.49 -12.25
CA VAL A 43 -3.13 8.51 -12.61
C VAL A 43 -3.70 9.86 -12.14
N ASP A 44 -4.08 10.70 -13.10
CA ASP A 44 -4.88 11.93 -12.88
C ASP A 44 -4.23 13.06 -12.05
N GLY A 45 -2.92 13.02 -11.80
CA GLY A 45 -2.20 14.15 -11.18
C GLY A 45 -2.52 14.39 -9.70
N ARG A 46 -3.19 13.43 -9.04
CA ARG A 46 -3.61 13.55 -7.64
C ARG A 46 -2.45 13.21 -6.70
N ILE A 47 -2.55 13.70 -5.47
CA ILE A 47 -1.62 13.38 -4.39
C ILE A 47 -2.39 12.73 -3.23
N LEU A 48 -1.68 11.98 -2.39
CA LEU A 48 -2.22 11.59 -1.10
C LEU A 48 -2.54 12.82 -0.25
N ASP A 49 -3.54 12.70 0.62
CA ASP A 49 -3.78 13.70 1.64
C ASP A 49 -2.48 13.95 2.43
N PRO A 50 -2.06 15.21 2.66
CA PRO A 50 -0.85 15.54 3.41
C PRO A 50 -0.75 14.84 4.78
N ILE A 51 -1.88 14.53 5.42
CA ILE A 51 -1.89 13.79 6.71
C ILE A 51 -1.27 12.39 6.58
N CYS A 52 -1.43 11.75 5.43
CA CYS A 52 -0.91 10.41 5.17
C CYS A 52 0.62 10.39 5.02
N ARG A 53 1.25 11.54 4.71
CA ARG A 53 2.71 11.66 4.50
C ARG A 53 3.37 12.70 5.41
N ASN A 54 2.73 13.07 6.52
CA ASN A 54 3.30 14.04 7.45
C ASN A 54 4.59 13.48 8.09
N PRO A 55 5.78 14.06 7.84
CA PRO A 55 7.04 13.53 8.36
C PRO A 55 7.13 13.59 9.89
N ASN A 56 6.32 14.43 10.52
CA ASN A 56 6.24 14.58 11.97
C ASN A 56 5.09 13.75 12.59
N GLY A 57 4.33 13.02 11.79
CA GLY A 57 3.17 12.24 12.23
C GLY A 57 3.53 10.78 12.53
N SER A 58 3.07 10.26 13.67
CA SER A 58 3.18 8.83 13.98
C SER A 58 2.26 7.93 13.12
N ASN A 59 1.30 8.55 12.43
CA ASN A 59 0.24 7.87 11.68
C ASN A 59 0.43 8.01 10.15
N SER A 60 1.57 8.52 9.71
CA SER A 60 1.90 8.58 8.28
C SER A 60 2.43 7.23 7.80
N VAL A 61 2.06 6.85 6.58
CA VAL A 61 2.68 5.70 5.92
C VAL A 61 4.16 5.98 5.68
N SER A 62 5.01 4.95 5.80
CA SER A 62 6.43 5.08 5.49
C SER A 62 6.65 5.19 3.98
N ASP A 63 7.45 6.16 3.56
CA ASP A 63 7.93 6.28 2.18
C ASP A 63 8.67 5.01 1.73
N GLU A 64 9.33 4.29 2.65
CA GLU A 64 10.01 3.03 2.33
C GLU A 64 9.01 1.96 1.86
N ILE A 65 7.90 1.81 2.58
CA ILE A 65 6.85 0.84 2.27
C ILE A 65 6.11 1.22 0.98
N LEU A 66 5.81 2.52 0.79
CA LEU A 66 5.23 3.01 -0.47
C LEU A 66 6.14 2.72 -1.66
N ARG A 67 7.45 2.96 -1.52
CA ARG A 67 8.42 2.69 -2.59
C ARG A 67 8.56 1.21 -2.88
N TRP A 68 8.51 0.37 -1.84
CA TRP A 68 8.48 -1.08 -2.01
C TRP A 68 7.24 -1.53 -2.80
N HIS A 69 6.05 -1.09 -2.41
CA HIS A 69 4.78 -1.44 -3.08
C HIS A 69 4.77 -0.95 -4.54
N PHE A 70 5.20 0.29 -4.79
CA PHE A 70 5.34 0.83 -6.13
C PHE A 70 6.25 -0.02 -7.03
N ARG A 71 7.39 -0.48 -6.51
CA ARG A 71 8.28 -1.39 -7.25
C ARG A 71 7.62 -2.73 -7.55
N GLN A 72 6.85 -3.29 -6.61
CA GLN A 72 6.07 -4.51 -6.87
C GLN A 72 5.04 -4.28 -7.96
N ALA A 73 4.36 -3.13 -7.96
CA ALA A 73 3.39 -2.81 -8.99
C ALA A 73 4.02 -2.67 -10.38
N VAL A 74 5.17 -2.00 -10.48
CA VAL A 74 5.93 -1.95 -11.73
C VAL A 74 6.31 -3.37 -12.18
N LEU A 75 6.84 -4.21 -11.29
CA LEU A 75 7.23 -5.58 -11.64
C LEU A 75 6.03 -6.45 -12.07
N ALA A 76 4.89 -6.34 -11.39
CA ALA A 76 3.67 -7.05 -11.72
C ALA A 76 3.14 -6.66 -13.10
N ASN A 77 3.15 -5.37 -13.43
CA ASN A 77 2.65 -4.86 -14.71
C ASN A 77 3.64 -5.06 -15.87
N MET A 78 4.95 -4.99 -15.61
CA MET A 78 5.98 -5.21 -16.63
C MET A 78 6.12 -6.69 -17.04
N LYS A 79 5.64 -7.63 -16.21
CA LYS A 79 5.66 -9.07 -16.52
C LYS A 79 4.68 -9.47 -17.63
N GLY A 80 3.83 -8.56 -18.11
CA GLY A 80 2.79 -8.83 -19.11
C GLY A 80 1.64 -9.67 -18.55
N ALA A 81 0.52 -9.74 -19.28
CA ALA A 81 -0.76 -10.37 -18.88
C ALA A 81 -0.72 -11.90 -18.61
N GLY A 82 0.47 -12.50 -18.45
CA GLY A 82 0.68 -13.94 -18.36
C GLY A 82 0.68 -14.52 -16.95
N ASN A 83 0.64 -13.71 -15.88
CA ASN A 83 0.57 -14.22 -14.52
C ASN A 83 -0.53 -13.48 -13.73
N PRO A 84 -1.48 -14.19 -13.11
CA PRO A 84 -2.49 -13.55 -12.28
C PRO A 84 -1.79 -12.77 -11.15
N VAL A 85 -2.26 -11.55 -10.91
CA VAL A 85 -1.87 -10.83 -9.71
C VAL A 85 -2.41 -11.63 -8.52
N PHE A 86 -1.50 -12.13 -7.69
CA PHE A 86 -1.77 -13.14 -6.67
C PHE A 86 -2.92 -12.76 -5.72
N GLU A 87 -3.71 -13.81 -5.40
CA GLU A 87 -4.71 -13.98 -4.34
C GLU A 87 -5.49 -12.72 -3.91
N SER A 88 -6.72 -12.61 -4.42
CA SER A 88 -7.81 -12.00 -3.65
C SER A 88 -7.82 -12.68 -2.29
N ASP A 89 -7.60 -11.91 -1.23
CA ASP A 89 -7.69 -12.35 0.16
C ASP A 89 -9.05 -13.05 0.33
N SER A 90 -9.03 -14.38 0.35
CA SER A 90 -10.25 -15.17 0.44
C SER A 90 -10.85 -14.89 1.80
N PRO A 91 -12.15 -14.57 1.91
CA PRO A 91 -12.76 -14.30 3.20
C PRO A 91 -12.51 -15.51 4.10
N LEU A 92 -11.98 -15.26 5.30
CA LEU A 92 -11.85 -16.29 6.33
C LEU A 92 -13.23 -16.92 6.53
N GLU A 93 -13.45 -18.09 5.93
CA GLU A 93 -14.58 -18.96 6.21
C GLU A 93 -14.46 -19.36 7.68
N LEU A 94 -15.13 -18.61 8.55
CA LEU A 94 -15.48 -19.04 9.89
C LEU A 94 -16.48 -20.19 9.75
N THR A 95 -15.96 -21.40 9.55
CA THR A 95 -16.71 -22.62 9.84
C THR A 95 -17.01 -22.65 11.33
N ARG A 96 -18.30 -22.41 11.59
CA ARG A 96 -19.15 -22.71 12.74
C ARG A 96 -18.61 -23.72 13.76
#